data_AF-F2QPY0-F1
#
_entry.id   AF-F2QPY0-F1
#
_cell.length_a   1.000
_cell.length_b   1.000
_cell.length_c   1.000
_cell.angle_alpha   90.00
_cell.angle_beta   90.00
_cell.angle_gamma   90.00
#
_symmetry.space_group_name_H-M   'P 1'
#
loop_
_entity.id
_entity.type
_entity.pdbx_description
1 polymer ?
#
loop_
_entity_poly.entity_id
_entity_poly.type
_entity_poly.pdbx_seq_one_letter_code
_entity_poly.pdbx_strand_id
1 'polypeptide(L)'
;MNKSPKVLSGINLTQVRYRRTIAYPSYRTNVFGRKHTKLHKSNLKLAMDQFLGPKNYKGEYYLNKYYYVPQNHQPNYVKPDLERGQSVKVTADSNDDKEAKDSSNFQYKLKVSRQRSLQPFPFNPFCKTNFQISKDLKQKIARDILEVGLSTQEVASKYKLKIPRIEAIVKLYSIEQEWKQNNKIDKDLAKMSETMYKMFPLFEPHLNGENLTEIPIPTKTKNSRFLTIAESEPFGPVEAAKVFGLEPAAETLAKLSEQGEHAAHHMQAKSTSKKNGFLAPVLQGEKSLFKFVEAKAGTVGYRYGTCLRDNKKDRKIGYDASGKMVYLL
;
A
#
# COMPACT_ATOMS: atom_id res chain seq x y z
N MET A 1 52.35 -48.28 30.60
CA MET A 1 52.32 -47.50 29.34
C MET A 1 50.86 -47.21 28.99
N ASN A 2 50.36 -46.05 29.39
CA ASN A 2 48.96 -45.64 29.17
C ASN A 2 48.83 -45.06 27.76
N LYS A 3 48.06 -45.73 26.88
CA LYS A 3 47.67 -45.19 25.58
C LYS A 3 46.48 -44.25 25.78
N SER A 4 46.69 -42.97 25.51
CA SER A 4 45.65 -41.94 25.50
C SER A 4 44.66 -42.18 24.34
N PRO A 5 43.35 -41.94 24.54
CA PRO A 5 42.37 -42.02 23.47
C PRO A 5 42.48 -40.79 22.56
N LYS A 6 42.56 -41.02 21.24
CA LYS A 6 42.53 -39.96 20.23
C LYS A 6 41.15 -39.29 20.24
N VAL A 7 41.12 -38.01 20.60
CA VAL A 7 39.96 -37.13 20.47
C VAL A 7 39.64 -36.95 18.99
N LEU A 8 38.47 -37.41 18.55
CA LEU A 8 37.88 -37.08 17.26
C LEU A 8 37.29 -35.66 17.36
N SER A 9 38.11 -34.64 17.09
CA SER A 9 37.66 -33.26 16.92
C SER A 9 37.78 -32.85 15.46
N GLY A 10 36.63 -32.70 14.79
CA GLY A 10 36.60 -32.28 13.39
C GLY A 10 35.18 -32.12 12.88
N ILE A 11 34.40 -31.23 13.48
CA ILE A 11 33.18 -30.71 12.83
C ILE A 11 33.68 -29.85 11.67
N ASN A 12 33.68 -30.39 10.46
CA ASN A 12 33.95 -29.66 9.23
C ASN A 12 32.81 -28.66 8.99
N LEU A 13 32.91 -27.47 9.59
CA LEU A 13 32.10 -26.31 9.22
C LEU A 13 32.55 -25.86 7.83
N THR A 14 31.89 -26.38 6.79
CA THR A 14 32.04 -25.86 5.43
C THR A 14 31.51 -24.43 5.39
N GLN A 15 32.40 -23.44 5.41
CA GLN A 15 32.04 -22.05 5.09
C GLN A 15 31.51 -22.02 3.66
N VAL A 16 30.20 -21.82 3.50
CA VAL A 16 29.58 -21.50 2.21
C VAL A 16 30.05 -20.10 1.82
N ARG A 17 31.15 -20.02 1.06
CA ARG A 17 31.60 -18.77 0.46
C ARG A 17 30.69 -18.43 -0.71
N TYR A 18 29.73 -17.54 -0.50
CA TYR A 18 28.95 -16.95 -1.59
C TYR A 18 29.92 -16.23 -2.54
N ARG A 19 30.03 -16.71 -3.78
CA ARG A 19 30.75 -15.99 -4.84
C ARG A 19 29.94 -14.74 -5.19
N ARG A 20 30.61 -13.60 -5.34
CA ARG A 20 29.96 -12.37 -5.84
C ARG A 20 29.50 -12.62 -7.28
N THR A 21 28.20 -12.76 -7.48
CA THR A 21 27.58 -12.88 -8.80
C THR A 21 27.22 -11.50 -9.33
N ILE A 22 27.68 -11.16 -10.52
CA ILE A 22 27.24 -9.96 -11.24
C ILE A 22 25.81 -10.21 -11.75
N ALA A 23 24.90 -9.26 -11.51
CA ALA A 23 23.49 -9.37 -11.90
C ALA A 23 23.28 -9.10 -13.39
N TYR A 24 23.73 -10.02 -14.23
CA TYR A 24 23.35 -10.02 -15.64
C TYR A 24 21.86 -10.32 -15.81
N PRO A 25 21.22 -9.81 -16.87
CA PRO A 25 19.83 -10.16 -17.19
C PRO A 25 19.65 -11.68 -17.26
N SER A 26 18.53 -12.17 -16.74
CA SER A 26 18.16 -13.60 -16.84
C SER A 26 17.74 -14.00 -18.25
N TYR A 27 17.37 -13.04 -19.08
CA TYR A 27 17.01 -13.22 -20.48
C TYR A 27 18.23 -13.07 -21.40
N ARG A 28 18.12 -13.59 -22.62
CA ARG A 28 19.21 -13.54 -23.60
C ARG A 28 19.39 -12.10 -24.11
N THR A 29 20.63 -11.61 -24.06
CA THR A 29 21.04 -10.29 -24.57
C THR A 29 22.26 -10.45 -25.43
N ASN A 30 22.43 -9.61 -26.46
CA ASN A 30 23.66 -9.66 -27.25
C ASN A 30 24.82 -9.22 -26.37
N VAL A 31 25.89 -10.00 -26.39
CA VAL A 31 27.10 -9.76 -25.60
C VAL A 31 28.16 -9.21 -26.53
N PHE A 32 29.00 -8.32 -26.03
CA PHE A 32 30.09 -7.83 -26.83
C PHE A 32 31.14 -8.92 -27.08
N GLY A 33 31.51 -9.09 -28.36
CA GLY A 33 32.70 -9.83 -28.77
C GLY A 33 33.96 -8.95 -28.74
N ARG A 34 34.78 -9.02 -29.79
CA ARG A 34 35.94 -8.13 -29.96
C ARG A 34 35.47 -6.69 -30.19
N LYS A 35 36.06 -5.74 -29.45
CA LYS A 35 35.77 -4.32 -29.54
C LYS A 35 37.01 -3.53 -29.94
N HIS A 36 36.78 -2.35 -30.49
CA HIS A 36 37.83 -1.33 -30.59
C HIS A 36 38.36 -0.97 -29.19
N THR A 37 39.68 -0.82 -29.06
CA THR A 37 40.39 -0.63 -27.78
C THR A 37 39.91 0.59 -26.98
N LYS A 38 39.50 1.66 -27.68
CA LYS A 38 38.96 2.89 -27.06
C LYS A 38 37.51 2.77 -26.58
N LEU A 39 36.80 1.67 -26.86
CA LEU A 39 35.40 1.49 -26.48
C LEU A 39 35.28 0.72 -25.15
N HIS A 40 35.26 1.44 -24.04
CA HIS A 40 35.20 0.87 -22.68
C HIS A 40 33.78 0.53 -22.19
N LYS A 41 32.84 0.18 -23.07
CA LYS A 41 31.47 -0.21 -22.67
C LYS A 41 31.45 -1.63 -22.08
N SER A 42 30.76 -1.82 -20.96
CA SER A 42 30.53 -3.13 -20.34
C SER A 42 29.35 -3.88 -20.97
N ASN A 43 29.30 -5.20 -20.80
CA ASN A 43 28.17 -6.02 -21.28
C ASN A 43 26.84 -5.63 -20.62
N LEU A 44 26.86 -5.18 -19.35
CA LEU A 44 25.66 -4.67 -18.68
C LEU A 44 25.15 -3.39 -19.33
N LYS A 45 26.04 -2.48 -19.72
CA LYS A 45 25.66 -1.25 -20.43
C LYS A 45 25.06 -1.57 -21.79
N LEU A 46 25.58 -2.58 -22.49
CA LEU A 46 24.99 -3.03 -23.75
C LEU A 46 23.59 -3.62 -23.57
N ALA A 47 23.40 -4.47 -22.56
CA ALA A 47 22.07 -5.01 -22.24
C ALA A 47 21.08 -3.90 -21.87
N MET A 48 21.54 -2.87 -21.16
CA MET A 48 20.73 -1.67 -20.88
C MET A 48 20.40 -0.89 -22.16
N ASP A 49 21.38 -0.65 -23.03
CA ASP A 49 21.17 0.03 -24.32
C ASP A 49 20.16 -0.75 -25.19
N GLN A 50 20.21 -2.09 -25.18
CA GLN A 50 19.24 -2.96 -25.88
C GLN A 50 17.83 -2.87 -25.29
N PHE A 51 17.70 -2.87 -23.96
CA PHE A 51 16.41 -2.71 -23.30
C PHE A 51 15.79 -1.33 -23.54
N LEU A 52 16.62 -0.28 -23.58
CA LEU A 52 16.15 1.08 -23.80
C LEU A 52 15.82 1.37 -25.28
N GLY A 53 16.59 0.80 -26.20
CA GLY A 53 16.50 1.11 -27.63
C GLY A 53 17.18 2.45 -27.99
N PRO A 54 17.04 2.89 -29.24
CA PRO A 54 17.68 4.12 -29.73
C PRO A 54 17.08 5.36 -29.05
N LYS A 55 17.97 6.30 -28.71
CA LYS A 55 17.64 7.59 -28.12
C LYS A 55 17.50 8.64 -29.24
N ASN A 56 16.42 9.40 -29.25
CA ASN A 56 16.26 10.51 -30.21
C ASN A 56 17.09 11.75 -29.79
N TYR A 57 17.13 12.78 -30.63
CA TYR A 57 17.86 14.03 -30.35
C TYR A 57 17.32 14.79 -29.13
N LYS A 58 16.02 14.63 -28.80
CA LYS A 58 15.40 15.17 -27.57
C LYS A 58 15.75 14.38 -26.31
N GLY A 59 16.26 13.17 -26.51
CA GLY A 59 16.69 12.26 -25.48
C GLY A 59 15.68 11.19 -25.06
N GLU A 60 14.64 10.98 -25.85
CA GLU A 60 13.52 10.07 -25.60
C GLU A 60 13.79 8.68 -26.18
N TYR A 61 13.33 7.65 -25.47
CA TYR A 61 13.40 6.25 -25.90
C TYR A 61 12.06 5.80 -26.48
N TYR A 62 11.67 6.43 -27.60
CA TYR A 62 10.34 6.30 -28.20
C TYR A 62 9.96 4.87 -28.61
N LEU A 63 10.93 4.01 -28.95
CA LEU A 63 10.68 2.61 -29.29
C LEU A 63 10.47 1.72 -28.05
N ASN A 64 10.84 2.18 -26.86
CA ASN A 64 10.64 1.39 -25.65
C ASN A 64 9.16 1.35 -25.29
N LYS A 65 8.61 0.13 -25.16
CA LYS A 65 7.23 -0.12 -24.77
C LYS A 65 6.80 0.60 -23.50
N TYR A 66 7.71 0.78 -22.54
CA TYR A 66 7.43 1.36 -21.23
C TYR A 66 7.67 2.88 -21.15
N TYR A 67 8.10 3.52 -22.24
CA TYR A 67 8.41 4.95 -22.24
C TYR A 67 7.14 5.83 -22.18
N TYR A 68 6.14 5.53 -23.02
CA TYR A 68 4.91 6.30 -23.06
C TYR A 68 3.87 5.79 -22.07
N VAL A 69 3.15 6.74 -21.49
CA VAL A 69 2.11 6.50 -20.49
C VAL A 69 0.84 5.93 -21.17
N PRO A 70 0.27 4.82 -20.65
CA PRO A 70 -0.97 4.27 -21.19
C PRO A 70 -2.15 5.23 -21.04
N GLN A 71 -3.03 5.27 -22.03
CA GLN A 71 -4.19 6.18 -22.09
C GLN A 71 -5.55 5.45 -22.02
N ASN A 72 -5.56 4.16 -21.69
CA ASN A 72 -6.69 3.24 -21.89
C ASN A 72 -7.21 2.58 -20.60
N HIS A 73 -6.93 3.16 -19.42
CA HIS A 73 -7.25 2.57 -18.12
C HIS A 73 -6.67 1.17 -17.90
N GLN A 74 -5.59 0.84 -18.60
CA GLN A 74 -4.87 -0.42 -18.43
C GLN A 74 -3.41 -0.12 -18.14
N PRO A 75 -2.90 -0.50 -16.96
CA PRO A 75 -1.53 -0.22 -16.61
C PRO A 75 -0.57 -1.08 -17.47
N ASN A 76 0.46 -0.43 -18.01
CA ASN A 76 1.49 -1.08 -18.80
C ASN A 76 2.68 -1.48 -17.92
N TYR A 77 2.46 -2.45 -17.03
CA TYR A 77 3.49 -2.97 -16.11
C TYR A 77 4.51 -3.88 -16.81
N VAL A 78 5.70 -3.96 -16.21
CA VAL A 78 6.88 -4.65 -16.73
C VAL A 78 6.72 -6.16 -16.67
N LYS A 79 6.94 -6.85 -17.81
CA LYS A 79 6.72 -8.29 -17.98
C LYS A 79 7.91 -8.96 -18.68
N PRO A 80 9.11 -8.93 -18.06
CA PRO A 80 10.36 -9.35 -18.69
C PRO A 80 10.42 -10.86 -18.93
N ASP A 81 9.67 -11.63 -18.14
CA ASP A 81 9.47 -13.08 -18.25
C ASP A 81 8.70 -13.46 -19.51
N LEU A 82 7.64 -12.72 -19.83
CA LEU A 82 6.78 -12.99 -20.99
C LEU A 82 7.42 -12.50 -22.29
N GLU A 83 8.04 -11.32 -22.25
CA GLU A 83 8.70 -10.72 -23.43
C GLU A 83 10.15 -11.14 -23.59
N ARG A 84 10.67 -12.02 -22.72
CA ARG A 84 12.08 -12.49 -22.72
C ARG A 84 13.07 -11.32 -22.80
N GLY A 85 12.76 -10.21 -22.12
CA GLY A 85 13.57 -8.99 -22.11
C GLY A 85 13.52 -8.12 -23.36
N GLN A 86 12.72 -8.46 -24.37
CA GLN A 86 12.50 -7.65 -25.56
C GLN A 86 11.44 -6.57 -25.30
N SER A 87 11.89 -5.39 -24.89
CA SER A 87 11.04 -4.21 -24.58
C SER A 87 10.86 -3.25 -25.75
N VAL A 88 11.71 -3.32 -26.77
CA VAL A 88 11.71 -2.41 -27.92
C VAL A 88 10.67 -2.87 -28.95
N LYS A 89 9.75 -1.98 -29.33
CA LYS A 89 8.77 -2.24 -30.39
C LYS A 89 9.47 -2.13 -31.75
N VAL A 90 9.40 -3.18 -32.55
CA VAL A 90 9.88 -3.15 -33.94
C VAL A 90 8.87 -2.38 -34.78
N THR A 91 9.31 -1.33 -35.47
CA THR A 91 8.52 -0.62 -36.47
C THR A 91 8.33 -1.51 -37.69
N ALA A 92 7.12 -1.54 -38.26
CA ALA A 92 6.71 -2.46 -39.33
C ALA A 92 7.56 -2.39 -40.63
N ASP A 93 8.43 -1.37 -40.77
CA ASP A 93 9.19 -1.10 -41.99
C ASP A 93 10.60 -1.71 -42.03
N SER A 94 11.09 -2.34 -40.96
CA SER A 94 12.41 -3.00 -40.97
C SER A 94 12.32 -4.47 -41.37
N ASN A 95 12.28 -4.72 -42.68
CA ASN A 95 12.21 -6.07 -43.28
C ASN A 95 13.52 -6.89 -43.22
N ASP A 96 14.64 -6.32 -42.75
CA ASP A 96 15.99 -6.90 -42.94
C ASP A 96 16.60 -7.64 -41.74
N ASP A 97 15.99 -7.60 -40.55
CA ASP A 97 16.57 -8.26 -39.38
C ASP A 97 16.05 -9.69 -39.21
N LYS A 98 16.90 -10.68 -39.47
CA LYS A 98 16.59 -12.11 -39.23
C LYS A 98 16.30 -12.41 -37.74
N GLU A 99 16.79 -11.59 -36.80
CA GLU A 99 16.41 -11.65 -35.37
C GLU A 99 15.02 -11.04 -35.09
N ALA A 100 14.53 -10.14 -35.94
CA ALA A 100 13.18 -9.57 -35.83
C ALA A 100 12.09 -10.56 -36.27
N LYS A 101 12.41 -11.52 -37.16
CA LYS A 101 11.46 -12.57 -37.58
C LYS A 101 11.11 -13.55 -36.45
N ASP A 102 12.08 -13.97 -35.64
CA ASP A 102 11.81 -14.80 -34.44
C ASP A 102 11.08 -14.02 -33.34
N SER A 103 11.34 -12.71 -33.24
CA SER A 103 10.71 -11.80 -32.29
C SER A 103 9.26 -11.46 -32.67
N SER A 104 8.96 -11.36 -33.97
CA SER A 104 7.61 -11.10 -34.50
C SER A 104 6.64 -12.26 -34.24
N ASN A 105 7.15 -13.50 -34.19
CA ASN A 105 6.35 -14.69 -33.87
C ASN A 105 6.05 -14.85 -32.37
N PHE A 106 6.84 -14.22 -31.48
CA PHE A 106 6.56 -14.23 -30.03
C PHE A 106 5.63 -13.08 -29.57
N GLN A 107 5.43 -12.07 -30.43
CA GLN A 107 4.46 -10.98 -30.22
C GLN A 107 2.99 -11.41 -30.43
N TYR A 108 2.74 -12.64 -30.93
CA TYR A 108 1.39 -13.19 -31.02
C TYR A 108 0.82 -13.49 -29.63
N LYS A 109 0.10 -12.49 -29.10
CA LYS A 109 -1.01 -12.64 -28.14
C LYS A 109 -0.77 -13.69 -27.05
N LEU A 110 0.27 -13.54 -26.22
CA LEU A 110 0.17 -14.14 -24.89
C LEU A 110 -1.06 -13.51 -24.23
N LYS A 111 -2.13 -14.28 -24.08
CA LYS A 111 -3.33 -13.90 -23.34
C LYS A 111 -2.89 -13.67 -21.89
N VAL A 112 -2.46 -12.45 -21.60
CA VAL A 112 -2.08 -12.07 -20.25
C VAL A 112 -3.34 -12.13 -19.42
N SER A 113 -3.35 -12.99 -18.40
CA SER A 113 -4.45 -13.04 -17.45
C SER A 113 -4.75 -11.64 -16.92
N ARG A 114 -6.02 -11.31 -16.74
CA ARG A 114 -6.48 -10.04 -16.13
C ARG A 114 -5.80 -9.77 -14.78
N GLN A 115 -5.42 -10.81 -14.05
CA GLN A 115 -4.70 -10.65 -12.79
C GLN A 115 -3.24 -10.21 -13.01
N ARG A 116 -2.58 -10.72 -14.05
CA ARG A 116 -1.19 -10.40 -14.41
C ARG A 116 -1.07 -9.01 -15.04
N SER A 117 -2.13 -8.46 -15.64
CA SER A 117 -2.12 -7.08 -16.13
C SER A 117 -2.08 -6.05 -15.00
N LEU A 118 -2.63 -6.39 -13.83
CA LEU A 118 -2.69 -5.52 -12.65
C LEU A 118 -1.48 -5.66 -11.72
N GLN A 119 -0.53 -6.52 -12.07
CA GLN A 119 0.64 -6.83 -11.24
C GLN A 119 1.83 -5.94 -11.66
N PRO A 120 2.29 -5.00 -10.82
CA PRO A 120 3.40 -4.11 -11.14
C PRO A 120 4.76 -4.82 -11.19
N PHE A 121 4.98 -5.79 -10.31
CA PHE A 121 6.28 -6.46 -10.18
C PHE A 121 6.18 -7.93 -10.56
N PRO A 122 6.97 -8.42 -11.53
CA PRO A 122 6.82 -9.77 -12.06
C PRO A 122 7.05 -10.87 -11.02
N PHE A 123 7.95 -10.64 -10.05
CA PHE A 123 8.33 -11.61 -9.02
C PHE A 123 7.41 -11.64 -7.79
N ASN A 124 6.54 -10.63 -7.61
CA ASN A 124 5.62 -10.59 -6.47
C ASN A 124 4.15 -10.68 -6.96
N PRO A 125 3.54 -11.89 -7.00
CA PRO A 125 2.16 -12.07 -7.47
C PRO A 125 1.09 -11.50 -6.53
N PHE A 126 1.44 -11.24 -5.26
CA PHE A 126 0.50 -10.72 -4.27
C PHE A 126 0.35 -9.20 -4.35
N CYS A 127 1.39 -8.49 -4.81
CA CYS A 127 1.31 -7.06 -5.05
C CYS A 127 0.50 -6.79 -6.33
N LYS A 128 -0.65 -6.16 -6.18
CA LYS A 128 -1.55 -5.78 -7.29
C LYS A 128 -1.95 -4.32 -7.14
N THR A 129 -2.15 -3.63 -8.26
CA THR A 129 -2.65 -2.25 -8.22
C THR A 129 -4.11 -2.24 -7.77
N ASN A 130 -4.45 -1.28 -6.93
CA ASN A 130 -5.85 -0.99 -6.59
C ASN A 130 -6.52 -0.22 -7.74
N PHE A 131 -7.84 -0.29 -7.80
CA PHE A 131 -8.65 0.42 -8.79
C PHE A 131 -8.90 1.86 -8.38
N GLN A 132 -8.90 2.76 -9.37
CA GLN A 132 -9.23 4.15 -9.19
C GLN A 132 -10.74 4.36 -9.33
N ILE A 133 -11.30 5.23 -8.49
CA ILE A 133 -12.73 5.53 -8.52
C ILE A 133 -13.00 6.57 -9.61
N SER A 134 -14.00 6.32 -10.45
CA SER A 134 -14.40 7.24 -11.51
C SER A 134 -14.89 8.57 -10.93
N LYS A 135 -14.69 9.66 -11.68
CA LYS A 135 -15.08 11.02 -11.24
C LYS A 135 -16.57 11.09 -10.90
N ASP A 136 -17.39 10.47 -11.74
CA ASP A 136 -18.85 10.43 -11.56
C ASP A 136 -19.25 9.65 -10.30
N LEU A 137 -18.58 8.52 -10.03
CA LEU A 137 -18.87 7.71 -8.85
C LEU A 137 -18.46 8.43 -7.56
N LYS A 138 -17.32 9.15 -7.56
CA LYS A 138 -16.95 10.00 -6.43
C LYS A 138 -18.01 11.06 -6.13
N GLN A 139 -18.52 11.72 -7.16
CA GLN A 139 -19.57 12.72 -7.01
C GLN A 139 -20.86 12.09 -6.48
N LYS A 140 -21.27 10.92 -6.99
CA LYS A 140 -22.45 10.18 -6.49
C LYS A 140 -22.31 9.81 -5.01
N ILE A 141 -21.16 9.28 -4.59
CA ILE A 141 -20.89 8.97 -3.18
C ILE A 141 -21.00 10.23 -2.32
N ALA A 142 -20.39 11.34 -2.76
CA ALA A 142 -20.42 12.58 -1.99
C ALA A 142 -21.85 13.14 -1.86
N ARG A 143 -22.66 13.10 -2.92
CA ARG A 143 -24.08 13.51 -2.87
C ARG A 143 -24.92 12.61 -1.96
N ASP A 144 -24.75 11.31 -2.07
CA ASP A 144 -25.48 10.32 -1.25
C ASP A 144 -25.25 10.58 0.27
N ILE A 145 -24.06 11.04 0.66
CA ILE A 145 -23.73 11.32 2.07
C ILE A 145 -24.08 12.75 2.47
N LEU A 146 -23.72 13.76 1.67
CA LEU A 146 -23.85 15.18 2.05
C LEU A 146 -25.25 15.76 1.77
N GLU A 147 -25.89 15.36 0.67
CA GLU A 147 -27.17 15.92 0.23
C GLU A 147 -28.34 15.03 0.69
N VAL A 148 -28.24 13.71 0.46
CA VAL A 148 -29.30 12.75 0.81
C VAL A 148 -29.24 12.36 2.29
N GLY A 149 -28.05 12.40 2.90
CA GLY A 149 -27.86 12.05 4.31
C GLY A 149 -27.88 10.55 4.59
N LEU A 150 -27.54 9.71 3.61
CA LEU A 150 -27.43 8.26 3.82
C LEU A 150 -26.27 7.94 4.78
N SER A 151 -26.43 6.85 5.55
CA SER A 151 -25.37 6.40 6.44
C SER A 151 -24.18 5.87 5.64
N THR A 152 -22.97 6.04 6.17
CA THR A 152 -21.74 5.55 5.53
C THR A 152 -21.75 4.03 5.31
N GLN A 153 -22.45 3.29 6.17
CA GLN A 153 -22.62 1.84 6.06
C GLN A 153 -23.51 1.44 4.88
N GLU A 154 -24.65 2.12 4.69
CA GLU A 154 -25.54 1.87 3.56
C GLU A 154 -24.83 2.17 2.24
N VAL A 155 -24.09 3.28 2.19
CA VAL A 155 -23.26 3.66 1.04
C VAL A 155 -22.15 2.64 0.78
N ALA A 156 -21.51 2.13 1.85
CA ALA A 156 -20.50 1.06 1.76
C ALA A 156 -21.08 -0.22 1.16
N SER A 157 -22.25 -0.65 1.62
CA SER A 157 -22.96 -1.81 1.08
C SER A 157 -23.37 -1.61 -0.38
N LYS A 158 -23.95 -0.44 -0.70
CA LYS A 158 -24.41 -0.06 -2.05
C LYS A 158 -23.29 -0.06 -3.09
N TYR A 159 -22.14 0.54 -2.77
CA TYR A 159 -21.01 0.67 -3.71
C TYR A 159 -19.91 -0.36 -3.52
N LYS A 160 -20.02 -1.25 -2.53
CA LYS A 160 -19.01 -2.27 -2.16
C LYS A 160 -17.62 -1.68 -1.94
N LEU A 161 -17.56 -0.61 -1.15
CA LEU A 161 -16.32 0.06 -0.74
C LEU A 161 -16.23 0.08 0.78
N LYS A 162 -15.03 -0.05 1.32
CA LYS A 162 -14.79 0.05 2.76
C LYS A 162 -15.16 1.44 3.28
N ILE A 163 -15.75 1.47 4.46
CA ILE A 163 -16.16 2.70 5.18
C ILE A 163 -15.04 3.75 5.26
N PRO A 164 -13.81 3.45 5.73
CA PRO A 164 -12.72 4.44 5.76
C PRO A 164 -12.35 5.00 4.39
N ARG A 165 -12.50 4.19 3.32
CA ARG A 165 -12.24 4.62 1.95
C ARG A 165 -13.30 5.62 1.47
N ILE A 166 -14.56 5.41 1.85
CA ILE A 166 -15.68 6.32 1.54
C ILE A 166 -15.47 7.68 2.21
N GLU A 167 -15.14 7.71 3.50
CA GLU A 167 -14.85 8.97 4.20
C GLU A 167 -13.69 9.74 3.58
N ALA A 168 -12.62 9.02 3.20
CA ALA A 168 -11.50 9.66 2.50
C ALA A 168 -11.96 10.29 1.19
N ILE A 169 -12.85 9.64 0.43
CA ILE A 169 -13.41 10.21 -0.80
C ILE A 169 -14.21 11.48 -0.50
N VAL A 170 -15.09 11.44 0.51
CA VAL A 170 -15.91 12.60 0.90
C VAL A 170 -15.04 13.77 1.34
N LYS A 171 -14.02 13.52 2.18
CA LYS A 171 -13.05 14.53 2.63
C LYS A 171 -12.24 15.12 1.47
N LEU A 172 -11.77 14.27 0.55
CA LEU A 172 -11.04 14.76 -0.64
C LEU A 172 -11.96 15.54 -1.58
N TYR A 173 -13.23 15.14 -1.69
CA TYR A 173 -14.21 15.85 -2.49
C TYR A 173 -14.52 17.24 -1.93
N SER A 174 -14.68 17.41 -0.62
CA SER A 174 -14.90 18.72 0.00
C SER A 174 -13.72 19.66 -0.24
N ILE A 175 -12.48 19.16 -0.04
CA ILE A 175 -11.26 19.92 -0.33
C ILE A 175 -11.17 20.28 -1.81
N GLU A 176 -11.52 19.37 -2.72
CA GLU A 176 -11.53 19.64 -4.16
C GLU A 176 -12.51 20.77 -4.52
N GLN A 177 -13.68 20.82 -3.89
CA GLN A 177 -14.64 21.90 -4.09
C GLN A 177 -14.12 23.24 -3.55
N GLU A 178 -13.52 23.26 -2.36
CA GLU A 178 -12.89 24.47 -1.81
C GLU A 178 -11.76 24.98 -2.72
N TRP A 179 -10.97 24.09 -3.30
CA TRP A 179 -9.89 24.46 -4.23
C TRP A 179 -10.43 24.99 -5.55
N LYS A 180 -11.54 24.44 -6.05
CA LYS A 180 -12.25 24.97 -7.23
C LYS A 180 -12.79 26.36 -6.97
N GLN A 181 -13.47 26.57 -5.84
CA GLN A 181 -14.01 27.88 -5.45
C GLN A 181 -12.91 28.93 -5.31
N ASN A 182 -11.77 28.55 -4.76
CA ASN A 182 -10.61 29.42 -4.59
C ASN A 182 -9.69 29.50 -5.83
N ASN A 183 -10.06 28.88 -6.96
CA ASN A 183 -9.26 28.83 -8.20
C ASN A 183 -7.80 28.36 -7.99
N LYS A 184 -7.56 27.40 -7.08
CA LYS A 184 -6.23 26.85 -6.78
C LYS A 184 -5.81 25.68 -7.69
N ILE A 185 -6.64 25.32 -8.67
CA ILE A 185 -6.39 24.18 -9.56
C ILE A 185 -5.73 24.69 -10.85
N ASP A 186 -4.42 24.48 -10.93
CA ASP A 186 -3.63 24.83 -12.12
C ASP A 186 -3.92 23.90 -13.30
N LYS A 187 -3.67 24.39 -14.53
CA LYS A 187 -3.82 23.61 -15.77
C LYS A 187 -2.92 22.38 -15.80
N ASP A 188 -1.69 22.52 -15.30
CA ASP A 188 -0.73 21.41 -15.25
C ASP A 188 -1.15 20.34 -14.25
N LEU A 189 -1.73 20.75 -13.10
CA LEU A 189 -2.30 19.84 -12.12
C LEU A 189 -3.48 19.06 -12.71
N ALA A 190 -4.35 19.75 -13.45
CA ALA A 190 -5.46 19.11 -14.16
C ALA A 190 -4.96 18.08 -15.20
N LYS A 191 -3.94 18.43 -15.98
CA LYS A 191 -3.31 17.52 -16.96
C LYS A 191 -2.70 16.30 -16.28
N MET A 192 -1.97 16.49 -15.18
CA MET A 192 -1.40 15.40 -14.39
C MET A 192 -2.48 14.48 -13.81
N SER A 193 -3.57 15.07 -13.29
CA SER A 193 -4.71 14.31 -12.78
C SER A 193 -5.36 13.46 -13.88
N GLU A 194 -5.50 14.02 -15.08
CA GLU A 194 -6.05 13.31 -16.23
C GLU A 194 -5.15 12.19 -16.74
N THR A 195 -3.83 12.40 -16.82
CA THR A 195 -2.90 11.34 -17.23
C THR A 195 -2.91 10.19 -16.23
N MET A 196 -2.87 10.48 -14.93
CA MET A 196 -2.97 9.47 -13.88
C MET A 196 -4.31 8.73 -13.94
N TYR A 197 -5.41 9.44 -14.20
CA TYR A 197 -6.74 8.83 -14.36
C TYR A 197 -6.75 7.78 -15.47
N LYS A 198 -6.07 8.03 -16.59
CA LYS A 198 -5.99 7.13 -17.73
C LYS A 198 -4.99 5.98 -17.54
N MET A 199 -4.04 6.11 -16.61
CA MET A 199 -3.08 5.06 -16.29
C MET A 199 -3.68 3.91 -15.50
N PHE A 200 -4.56 4.23 -14.55
CA PHE A 200 -5.08 3.25 -13.61
C PHE A 200 -6.39 2.62 -14.10
N PRO A 201 -6.63 1.36 -13.70
CA PRO A 201 -7.90 0.70 -13.98
C PRO A 201 -9.03 1.31 -13.15
N LEU A 202 -10.21 1.38 -13.74
CA LEU A 202 -11.39 1.96 -13.08
C LEU A 202 -12.10 0.94 -12.19
N PHE A 203 -12.63 1.45 -11.09
CA PHE A 203 -13.43 0.69 -10.13
C PHE A 203 -14.87 0.57 -10.62
N GLU A 204 -15.38 -0.65 -10.62
CA GLU A 204 -16.77 -0.97 -10.93
C GLU A 204 -17.36 -1.77 -9.76
N PRO A 205 -18.40 -1.28 -9.08
CA PRO A 205 -18.97 -1.93 -7.89
C PRO A 205 -19.38 -3.40 -8.11
N HIS A 206 -19.89 -3.72 -9.31
CA HIS A 206 -20.38 -5.07 -9.61
C HIS A 206 -19.25 -6.09 -9.78
N LEU A 207 -18.10 -5.69 -10.33
CA LEU A 207 -17.00 -6.60 -10.66
C LEU A 207 -15.88 -6.60 -9.61
N ASN A 208 -15.55 -5.44 -9.07
CA ASN A 208 -14.31 -5.21 -8.32
C ASN A 208 -14.56 -4.80 -6.87
N GLY A 209 -15.74 -5.10 -6.31
CA GLY A 209 -16.12 -4.73 -4.96
C GLY A 209 -15.13 -5.21 -3.89
N GLU A 210 -14.88 -4.36 -2.89
CA GLU A 210 -14.03 -4.70 -1.75
C GLU A 210 -14.74 -5.65 -0.79
N ASN A 211 -13.97 -6.44 -0.04
CA ASN A 211 -14.54 -7.28 1.00
C ASN A 211 -14.85 -6.43 2.24
N LEU A 212 -16.14 -6.30 2.55
CA LEU A 212 -16.65 -5.51 3.67
C LEU A 212 -16.62 -6.27 5.01
N THR A 213 -16.42 -7.59 4.97
CA THR A 213 -16.43 -8.44 6.18
C THR A 213 -15.03 -8.72 6.74
N GLU A 214 -14.04 -7.92 6.34
CA GLU A 214 -12.67 -8.05 6.83
C GLU A 214 -12.57 -7.50 8.25
N ILE A 215 -12.17 -8.36 9.19
CA ILE A 215 -11.84 -7.97 10.57
C ILE A 215 -10.33 -8.13 10.82
N PRO A 216 -9.73 -7.24 11.64
CA PRO A 216 -8.34 -7.40 12.04
C PRO A 216 -8.18 -8.65 12.92
N ILE A 217 -7.13 -9.42 12.69
CA ILE A 217 -6.88 -10.68 13.41
C ILE A 217 -6.25 -10.38 14.78
N PRO A 218 -6.95 -10.63 15.90
CA PRO A 218 -6.40 -10.40 17.24
C PRO A 218 -5.35 -11.46 17.58
N THR A 219 -4.39 -11.09 18.45
CA THR A 219 -3.25 -11.96 18.83
C THR A 219 -3.68 -13.31 19.38
N LYS A 220 -4.75 -13.35 20.19
CA LYS A 220 -5.26 -14.59 20.79
C LYS A 220 -5.68 -15.65 19.76
N THR A 221 -6.18 -15.23 18.60
CA THR A 221 -6.65 -16.13 17.53
C THR A 221 -5.54 -16.67 16.64
N LYS A 222 -4.32 -16.11 16.73
CA LYS A 222 -3.17 -16.59 15.95
C LYS A 222 -2.63 -17.94 16.45
N ASN A 223 -2.92 -18.28 17.70
CA ASN A 223 -2.49 -19.53 18.30
C ASN A 223 -3.61 -20.57 18.17
N SER A 224 -3.29 -21.74 17.60
CA SER A 224 -4.23 -22.86 17.54
C SER A 224 -4.50 -23.42 18.94
N ARG A 225 -5.76 -23.79 19.20
CA ARG A 225 -6.20 -24.46 20.41
C ARG A 225 -7.02 -25.67 20.00
N PHE A 226 -6.83 -26.78 20.71
CA PHE A 226 -7.62 -27.99 20.54
C PHE A 226 -8.29 -28.29 21.86
N LEU A 227 -9.58 -28.62 21.81
CA LEU A 227 -10.39 -28.98 22.98
C LEU A 227 -10.99 -30.36 22.75
N THR A 228 -10.93 -31.21 23.76
CA THR A 228 -11.69 -32.46 23.78
C THR A 228 -13.06 -32.17 24.37
N ILE A 229 -14.07 -32.37 23.55
CA ILE A 229 -15.48 -32.11 23.86
C ILE A 229 -16.21 -33.45 23.70
N ALA A 230 -17.34 -33.66 24.39
CA ALA A 230 -18.14 -34.85 24.21
C ALA A 230 -18.58 -35.00 22.74
N GLU A 231 -18.66 -36.24 22.24
CA GLU A 231 -18.97 -36.52 20.83
C GLU A 231 -20.33 -35.96 20.38
N SER A 232 -21.25 -35.78 21.32
CA SER A 232 -22.60 -35.25 21.08
C SER A 232 -22.72 -33.72 21.26
N GLU A 233 -21.69 -33.05 21.76
CA GLU A 233 -21.76 -31.62 22.09
C GLU A 233 -21.47 -30.78 20.83
N PRO A 234 -22.38 -29.88 20.42
CA PRO A 234 -22.13 -29.00 19.27
C PRO A 234 -21.06 -27.98 19.63
N PHE A 235 -20.19 -27.64 18.66
CA PHE A 235 -19.18 -26.61 18.83
C PHE A 235 -19.31 -25.50 17.77
N GLY A 236 -19.76 -24.32 18.20
CA GLY A 236 -20.03 -23.17 17.33
C GLY A 236 -19.02 -22.02 17.43
N PRO A 237 -19.14 -20.98 16.57
CA PRO A 237 -18.28 -19.79 16.61
C PRO A 237 -18.37 -19.01 17.93
N VAL A 238 -19.54 -19.01 18.58
CA VAL A 238 -19.75 -18.33 19.87
C VAL A 238 -18.98 -19.03 20.99
N GLU A 239 -18.97 -20.36 21.00
CA GLU A 239 -18.20 -21.15 21.97
C GLU A 239 -16.70 -21.02 21.69
N ALA A 240 -16.28 -21.06 20.42
CA ALA A 240 -14.91 -20.78 20.05
C ALA A 240 -14.45 -19.40 20.58
N ALA A 241 -15.28 -18.36 20.44
CA ALA A 241 -14.98 -17.03 20.97
C ALA A 241 -14.82 -17.05 22.50
N LYS A 242 -15.70 -17.75 23.23
CA LYS A 242 -15.59 -17.94 24.68
C LYS A 242 -14.28 -18.64 25.07
N VAL A 243 -13.90 -19.68 24.33
CA VAL A 243 -12.62 -20.41 24.53
C VAL A 243 -11.42 -19.48 24.37
N PHE A 244 -11.44 -18.59 23.38
CA PHE A 244 -10.40 -17.58 23.21
C PHE A 244 -10.51 -16.40 24.21
N GLY A 245 -11.62 -16.29 24.95
CA GLY A 245 -11.93 -15.15 25.80
C GLY A 245 -12.01 -13.87 24.98
N LEU A 246 -12.74 -13.93 23.87
CA LEU A 246 -12.99 -12.86 22.92
C LEU A 246 -14.49 -12.76 22.62
N GLU A 247 -14.87 -11.63 22.04
CA GLU A 247 -16.20 -11.45 21.46
C GLU A 247 -16.31 -12.23 20.13
N PRO A 248 -17.52 -12.69 19.75
CA PRO A 248 -17.76 -13.29 18.44
C PRO A 248 -17.37 -12.36 17.28
N ALA A 249 -16.89 -12.97 16.19
CA ALA A 249 -16.45 -12.21 15.00
C ALA A 249 -17.55 -11.29 14.43
N ALA A 250 -18.81 -11.72 14.45
CA ALA A 250 -19.95 -10.92 13.99
C ALA A 250 -20.13 -9.63 14.80
N GLU A 251 -19.99 -9.70 16.13
CA GLU A 251 -20.09 -8.52 17.01
C GLU A 251 -18.91 -7.56 16.77
N THR A 252 -17.70 -8.10 16.58
CA THR A 252 -16.53 -7.26 16.27
C THR A 252 -16.67 -6.53 14.94
N LEU A 253 -17.25 -7.17 13.93
CA LEU A 253 -17.55 -6.56 12.64
C LEU A 253 -18.58 -5.44 12.80
N ALA A 254 -19.68 -5.70 13.51
CA ALA A 254 -20.72 -4.71 13.78
C ALA A 254 -20.17 -3.47 14.49
N LYS A 255 -19.29 -3.67 15.49
CA LYS A 255 -18.60 -2.57 16.17
C LYS A 255 -17.68 -1.79 15.24
N LEU A 256 -16.97 -2.44 14.32
CA LEU A 256 -16.13 -1.76 13.35
C LEU A 256 -16.96 -0.94 12.35
N SER A 257 -18.15 -1.41 11.97
CA SER A 257 -19.05 -0.65 11.11
C SER A 257 -19.71 0.52 11.83
N GLU A 258 -20.11 0.37 13.09
CA GLU A 258 -20.93 1.35 13.83
C GLU A 258 -20.13 2.32 14.70
N GLN A 259 -19.09 1.84 15.38
CA GLN A 259 -18.36 2.56 16.44
C GLN A 259 -16.93 2.94 16.07
N GLY A 260 -16.45 2.51 14.90
CA GLY A 260 -15.10 2.88 14.46
C GLY A 260 -14.90 4.38 14.39
N GLU A 261 -13.64 4.84 14.50
CA GLU A 261 -13.21 6.25 14.34
C GLU A 261 -13.78 6.91 13.06
N HIS A 262 -14.14 6.06 12.11
CA HIS A 262 -14.70 6.34 10.81
C HIS A 262 -16.21 6.71 10.87
N ALA A 263 -17.04 5.88 11.51
CA ALA A 263 -18.47 6.18 11.71
C ALA A 263 -18.73 7.38 12.66
N ALA A 264 -17.71 7.78 13.43
CA ALA A 264 -17.80 8.82 14.44
C ALA A 264 -18.07 10.23 13.90
N HIS A 265 -17.90 10.50 12.59
CA HIS A 265 -18.23 11.82 12.03
C HIS A 265 -19.73 12.15 12.04
N HIS A 266 -20.63 11.14 12.07
CA HIS A 266 -22.07 11.36 12.28
C HIS A 266 -22.48 11.29 13.76
N MET A 267 -21.64 10.71 14.63
CA MET A 267 -21.93 10.48 16.05
C MET A 267 -21.09 11.37 16.98
N GLN A 268 -20.53 12.49 16.49
CA GLN A 268 -19.87 13.50 17.33
C GLN A 268 -20.76 14.07 18.44
N ALA A 269 -22.06 13.76 18.44
CA ALA A 269 -22.98 14.11 19.52
C ALA A 269 -22.99 13.16 20.73
N LYS A 270 -22.47 11.90 20.65
CA LYS A 270 -22.73 10.88 21.70
C LYS A 270 -21.54 10.37 22.51
N SER A 271 -20.29 10.66 22.15
CA SER A 271 -19.12 10.08 22.83
C SER A 271 -18.09 11.07 23.37
N THR A 272 -18.45 12.35 23.53
CA THR A 272 -17.84 13.09 24.63
C THR A 272 -18.44 12.55 25.92
N SER A 273 -17.82 11.49 26.46
CA SER A 273 -17.76 11.33 27.91
C SER A 273 -17.21 12.66 28.43
N LYS A 274 -18.11 13.58 28.78
CA LYS A 274 -17.79 14.90 29.32
C LYS A 274 -17.03 14.61 30.60
N LYS A 275 -15.70 14.54 30.51
CA LYS A 275 -14.87 14.72 31.70
C LYS A 275 -15.24 16.11 32.20
N ASN A 276 -15.86 16.17 33.37
CA ASN A 276 -16.25 17.42 33.98
C ASN A 276 -15.01 18.29 34.04
N GLY A 277 -15.05 19.41 33.33
CA GLY A 277 -13.95 20.33 33.23
C GLY A 277 -14.51 21.70 33.01
N PHE A 278 -13.97 22.68 33.70
CA PHE A 278 -14.40 24.06 33.59
C PHE A 278 -13.27 24.91 32.98
N LEU A 279 -13.68 25.95 32.27
CA LEU A 279 -12.78 27.00 31.79
C LEU A 279 -12.81 28.13 32.80
N ALA A 280 -11.65 28.62 33.19
CA ALA A 280 -11.57 29.80 34.06
C ALA A 280 -12.01 31.07 33.31
N PRO A 281 -12.58 32.08 34.01
CA PRO A 281 -12.87 33.37 33.40
C PRO A 281 -11.57 34.06 32.96
N VAL A 282 -11.59 34.68 31.77
CA VAL A 282 -10.44 35.41 31.21
C VAL A 282 -10.60 36.89 31.51
N LEU A 283 -9.62 37.48 32.19
CA LEU A 283 -9.60 38.92 32.49
C LEU A 283 -9.01 39.73 31.32
N GLN A 284 -9.37 41.00 31.25
CA GLN A 284 -8.89 41.89 30.20
C GLN A 284 -7.36 42.07 30.30
N GLY A 285 -6.64 41.66 29.25
CA GLY A 285 -5.16 41.68 29.19
C GLY A 285 -4.50 40.30 29.27
N GLU A 286 -5.26 39.25 29.57
CA GLU A 286 -4.74 37.88 29.58
C GLU A 286 -4.61 37.29 28.18
N LYS A 287 -3.56 36.46 27.98
CA LYS A 287 -3.20 35.89 26.67
C LYS A 287 -3.67 34.45 26.47
N SER A 288 -4.06 33.74 27.53
CA SER A 288 -4.32 32.31 27.50
C SER A 288 -5.48 31.90 28.40
N LEU A 289 -6.27 30.94 27.92
CA LEU A 289 -7.35 30.30 28.66
C LEU A 289 -6.84 29.13 29.47
N PHE A 290 -7.19 29.07 30.75
CA PHE A 290 -6.91 27.90 31.59
C PHE A 290 -8.09 26.93 31.56
N LYS A 291 -7.82 25.69 31.17
CA LYS A 291 -8.78 24.58 31.18
C LYS A 291 -8.44 23.61 32.30
N PHE A 292 -9.36 23.45 33.24
CA PHE A 292 -9.25 22.49 34.32
C PHE A 292 -10.09 21.26 33.99
N VAL A 293 -9.51 20.07 34.14
CA VAL A 293 -10.18 18.80 33.88
C VAL A 293 -10.13 17.98 35.16
N GLU A 294 -11.29 17.56 35.66
CA GLU A 294 -11.37 16.70 36.82
C GLU A 294 -10.65 15.37 36.55
N ALA A 295 -9.82 14.95 37.50
CA ALA A 295 -9.04 13.74 37.35
C ALA A 295 -8.77 13.08 38.72
N LYS A 296 -8.82 11.75 38.76
CA LYS A 296 -8.75 10.98 40.00
C LYS A 296 -7.33 10.98 40.60
N ALA A 297 -7.22 11.31 41.88
CA ALA A 297 -5.97 11.25 42.62
C ALA A 297 -5.32 9.85 42.51
N GLY A 298 -4.00 9.82 42.27
CA GLY A 298 -3.23 8.58 42.04
C GLY A 298 -3.12 8.13 40.57
N THR A 299 -3.88 8.74 39.65
CA THR A 299 -3.78 8.46 38.20
C THR A 299 -3.15 9.61 37.38
N VAL A 300 -2.89 10.73 38.03
CA VAL A 300 -2.50 12.02 37.42
C VAL A 300 -1.12 12.42 37.89
N GLY A 301 -0.37 13.11 37.03
CA GLY A 301 1.01 13.54 37.29
C GLY A 301 2.04 12.60 36.67
N TYR A 302 3.27 13.10 36.53
CA TYR A 302 4.39 12.26 36.09
C TYR A 302 4.80 11.32 37.22
N ARG A 303 4.94 10.03 36.91
CA ARG A 303 5.31 9.02 37.90
C ARG A 303 6.76 9.21 38.34
N TYR A 304 6.98 9.26 39.65
CA TYR A 304 8.32 9.27 40.25
C TYR A 304 9.06 7.96 39.97
N GLY A 305 10.38 8.04 39.80
CA GLY A 305 11.24 6.88 39.55
C GLY A 305 11.14 6.30 38.13
N THR A 306 10.48 6.99 37.19
CA THR A 306 10.51 6.60 35.78
C THR A 306 11.88 6.87 35.18
N CYS A 307 12.44 5.88 34.48
CA CYS A 307 13.76 6.03 33.86
C CYS A 307 13.67 6.96 32.65
N LEU A 308 14.52 7.98 32.60
CA LEU A 308 14.65 8.84 31.41
C LEU A 308 15.14 8.00 30.22
N ARG A 309 14.27 7.78 29.22
CA ARG A 309 14.57 6.96 28.03
C ARG A 309 15.28 7.71 26.92
N ASP A 310 15.66 8.96 27.14
CA ASP A 310 16.24 9.83 26.11
C ASP A 310 17.53 9.29 25.49
N ASN A 311 18.34 8.57 26.29
CA ASN A 311 19.58 7.98 25.82
C ASN A 311 19.40 6.59 25.16
N LYS A 312 18.16 6.10 25.05
CA LYS A 312 17.85 4.79 24.48
C LYS A 312 17.37 4.94 23.03
N LYS A 313 17.60 3.90 22.22
CA LYS A 313 17.19 3.88 20.81
C LYS A 313 15.67 3.84 20.64
N ASP A 314 14.96 3.33 21.63
CA ASP A 314 13.49 3.26 21.71
C ASP A 314 12.86 4.50 22.37
N ARG A 315 13.55 5.65 22.35
CA ARG A 315 13.00 6.90 22.88
C ARG A 315 11.71 7.29 22.16
N LYS A 316 10.76 7.86 22.91
CA LYS A 316 9.47 8.27 22.36
C LYS A 316 9.60 9.62 21.67
N ILE A 317 9.16 9.69 20.43
CA ILE A 317 9.14 10.91 19.62
C ILE A 317 7.70 11.15 19.21
N GLY A 318 7.22 12.37 19.40
CA GLY A 318 5.89 12.82 19.01
C GLY A 318 5.96 14.09 18.18
N TYR A 319 4.79 14.57 17.79
CA TYR A 319 4.63 15.82 17.05
C TYR A 319 3.62 16.71 17.78
N ASP A 320 3.93 17.99 17.89
CA ASP A 320 3.04 19.01 18.42
C ASP A 320 1.92 19.34 17.40
N ALA A 321 0.87 20.05 17.84
CA ALA A 321 -0.22 20.51 16.97
C ALA A 321 0.27 21.38 15.79
N SER A 322 1.41 22.04 15.96
CA SER A 322 2.11 22.80 14.91
C SER A 322 2.92 21.93 13.93
N GLY A 323 3.00 20.61 14.16
CA GLY A 323 3.79 19.66 13.37
C GLY A 323 5.29 19.60 13.72
N LYS A 324 5.73 20.30 14.78
CA LYS A 324 7.11 20.25 15.25
C LYS A 324 7.39 18.94 16.00
N MET A 325 8.55 18.34 15.74
CA MET A 325 9.01 17.15 16.46
C MET A 325 9.31 17.49 17.92
N VAL A 326 8.76 16.73 18.86
CA VAL A 326 8.96 16.90 20.30
C VAL A 326 9.29 15.55 20.93
N TYR A 327 10.21 15.52 21.89
CA TYR A 327 10.48 14.33 22.69
C TYR A 327 9.38 14.15 23.74
N LEU A 328 8.75 12.97 23.74
CA LEU A 328 7.68 12.65 24.69
C LEU A 328 8.30 12.09 25.97
N LEU A 329 7.87 12.61 27.11
CA LEU A 329 8.27 12.15 28.44
C LEU A 329 7.58 10.83 28.84
#